data_AF-A0A7X4ACL8-F1
#
_entry.id   AF-A0A7X4ACL8-F1
#
_cell.length_a   1.000
_cell.length_b   1.000
_cell.length_c   1.000
_cell.angle_alpha   90.00
_cell.angle_beta   90.00
_cell.angle_gamma   90.00
#
_symmetry.space_group_name_H-M   'P 1'
#
loop_
_entity.id
_entity.type
_entity.pdbx_description
1 polymer ?
#
loop_
_entity_poly.entity_id
_entity_poly.type
_entity_poly.pdbx_seq_one_letter_code
_entity_poly.pdbx_strand_id
1 'polypeptide(L)'
;MRNGPHRRTTADAGPWKGLNPAMALAAKGVVLAFVLATVRDVDAAGAVFGHVRAWIEGTLDWFYILTVAAAVITCVFLACSRFGRIRLGDDASAPEFKTSSWIAMLFSAGIGIGMLFFSISEPLFHFDNLQSAGYPNNPSADLAGAVLLDEQRAVHAMRVTYFHWGIHGWSVYVVVGLCLAYFGFRRKLPLTLRSALYPLIGERIYGPIGDLVDLLAVFGGVFGIATSLGLGASQMATGLDVLFGVEPGVFTQVALIAAISLAATLSAVSGVSRGIRVLSEWNIRLSLVLLGCFLLLGPFSWLAGFVASSFGEYVWRLVPMSFWIADDPGDAAWQNSWTIFYWGWWISWAPFVGTFIARISRGRTLREFILGVMFVPTGLVLLWFGVFG
;
A
#
# COMPACT_ATOMS: atom_id res chain seq x y z
N MET A 1 -8.61 -33.88 1.48
CA MET A 1 -7.55 -34.86 1.14
C MET A 1 -7.86 -35.47 -0.21
N ARG A 2 -7.19 -35.03 -1.28
CA ARG A 2 -7.17 -35.72 -2.59
C ARG A 2 -5.72 -35.70 -3.07
N ASN A 3 -5.12 -36.88 -3.12
CA ASN A 3 -3.80 -37.12 -3.68
C ASN A 3 -3.90 -37.04 -5.22
N GLY A 4 -3.68 -35.85 -5.78
CA GLY A 4 -3.37 -35.66 -7.19
C GLY A 4 -1.85 -35.49 -7.37
N PRO A 5 -1.31 -35.62 -8.59
CA PRO A 5 0.13 -35.60 -8.89
C PRO A 5 0.77 -34.20 -8.78
N HIS A 6 0.16 -33.28 -8.03
CA HIS A 6 0.75 -31.99 -7.73
C HIS A 6 1.90 -32.26 -6.76
N ARG A 7 3.14 -32.26 -7.28
CA ARG A 7 4.38 -32.24 -6.50
C ARG A 7 4.13 -31.40 -5.25
N ARG A 8 4.14 -32.02 -4.06
CA ARG A 8 4.15 -31.27 -2.81
C ARG A 8 5.42 -30.42 -2.84
N THR A 9 5.25 -29.14 -3.10
CA THR A 9 6.35 -28.16 -3.07
C THR A 9 6.79 -27.90 -1.63
N THR A 10 5.99 -28.31 -0.64
CA THR A 10 6.26 -28.12 0.79
C THR A 10 6.89 -29.36 1.43
N ALA A 11 7.85 -29.17 2.32
CA ALA A 11 8.46 -30.27 3.07
C ALA A 11 7.48 -30.84 4.11
N ASP A 12 7.47 -32.17 4.25
CA ASP A 12 6.57 -32.88 5.17
C ASP A 12 7.13 -33.02 6.60
N ALA A 13 8.44 -32.82 6.79
CA ALA A 13 9.14 -32.95 8.07
C ALA A 13 10.38 -32.03 8.18
N GLY A 14 10.94 -31.94 9.40
CA GLY A 14 12.14 -31.14 9.68
C GLY A 14 11.87 -29.64 9.87
N PRO A 15 12.93 -28.81 9.92
CA PRO A 15 12.82 -27.37 10.19
C PRO A 15 12.05 -26.59 9.12
N TRP A 16 11.81 -27.21 7.97
CA TRP A 16 11.08 -26.62 6.84
C TRP A 16 9.67 -27.16 6.67
N LYS A 17 9.13 -27.89 7.65
CA LYS A 17 7.80 -28.49 7.57
C LYS A 17 6.74 -27.43 7.22
N GLY A 18 6.01 -27.66 6.13
CA GLY A 18 4.99 -26.74 5.62
C GLY A 18 5.51 -25.59 4.74
N LEU A 19 6.82 -25.51 4.50
CA LEU A 19 7.45 -24.53 3.62
C LEU A 19 8.04 -25.21 2.38
N ASN A 20 8.13 -24.48 1.27
CA ASN A 20 8.96 -24.88 0.14
C ASN A 20 10.43 -24.53 0.45
N PRO A 21 11.31 -25.52 0.73
CA PRO A 21 12.67 -25.24 1.20
C PRO A 21 13.51 -24.54 0.15
N ALA A 22 13.36 -24.93 -1.13
CA ALA A 22 14.10 -24.32 -2.23
C ALA A 22 13.73 -22.85 -2.38
N MET A 23 12.43 -22.53 -2.35
CA MET A 23 11.95 -21.15 -2.41
C MET A 23 12.38 -20.34 -1.18
N ALA A 24 12.28 -20.93 0.02
CA ALA A 24 12.65 -20.24 1.25
C ALA A 24 14.14 -19.91 1.30
N LEU A 25 15.00 -20.81 0.81
CA LEU A 25 16.44 -20.58 0.70
C LEU A 25 16.77 -19.58 -0.40
N ALA A 26 16.15 -19.72 -1.58
CA ALA A 26 16.37 -18.80 -2.70
C ALA A 26 15.98 -17.36 -2.32
N ALA A 27 14.78 -17.15 -1.77
CA ALA A 27 14.33 -15.83 -1.34
C ALA A 27 15.27 -15.20 -0.31
N LYS A 28 15.68 -15.95 0.72
CA LYS A 28 16.65 -15.47 1.73
C LYS A 28 18.01 -15.16 1.10
N GLY A 29 18.49 -16.02 0.21
CA GLY A 29 19.79 -15.87 -0.46
C GLY A 29 19.83 -14.61 -1.33
N VAL A 30 18.80 -14.38 -2.15
CA VAL A 30 18.76 -13.19 -3.01
C VAL A 30 18.59 -11.91 -2.20
N VAL A 31 17.74 -11.91 -1.15
CA VAL A 31 17.60 -10.74 -0.25
C VAL A 31 18.92 -10.45 0.46
N LEU A 32 19.60 -11.48 0.99
CA LEU A 32 20.90 -11.30 1.65
C LEU A 32 21.97 -10.79 0.68
N ALA A 33 22.04 -11.37 -0.53
CA ALA A 33 22.96 -10.91 -1.56
C ALA A 33 22.70 -9.44 -1.94
N PHE A 34 21.44 -9.05 -2.08
CA PHE A 34 21.07 -7.66 -2.33
C PHE A 34 21.52 -6.73 -1.19
N VAL A 35 21.24 -7.08 0.06
CA VAL A 35 21.62 -6.26 1.22
C VAL A 35 23.14 -6.13 1.32
N LEU A 36 23.88 -7.24 1.16
CA LEU A 36 25.34 -7.22 1.21
C LEU A 36 25.95 -6.41 0.07
N ALA A 37 25.38 -6.49 -1.14
CA ALA A 37 25.82 -5.68 -2.27
C ALA A 37 25.59 -4.18 -2.02
N THR A 38 24.43 -3.82 -1.50
CA THR A 38 24.07 -2.42 -1.20
C THR A 38 24.90 -1.82 -0.06
N VAL A 39 25.16 -2.59 1.01
CA VAL A 39 25.95 -2.10 2.16
C VAL A 39 27.44 -2.02 1.85
N ARG A 40 27.94 -2.83 0.91
CA ARG A 40 29.35 -2.81 0.50
C ARG A 40 29.76 -1.48 -0.12
N ASP A 41 28.89 -0.88 -0.92
CA ASP A 41 29.11 0.41 -1.58
C ASP A 41 27.77 1.13 -1.75
N VAL A 42 27.42 1.92 -0.74
CA VAL A 42 26.12 2.60 -0.66
C VAL A 42 25.98 3.67 -1.74
N ASP A 43 27.06 4.36 -2.08
CA ASP A 43 27.06 5.42 -3.08
C ASP A 43 26.87 4.83 -4.49
N ALA A 44 27.59 3.77 -4.83
CA ALA A 44 27.42 3.08 -6.10
C ALA A 44 26.01 2.46 -6.22
N ALA A 45 25.51 1.84 -5.14
CA ALA A 45 24.16 1.28 -5.12
C ALA A 45 23.10 2.38 -5.30
N GLY A 46 23.24 3.51 -4.59
CA GLY A 46 22.37 4.68 -4.71
C GLY A 46 22.37 5.25 -6.12
N ALA A 47 23.54 5.37 -6.75
CA ALA A 47 23.65 5.80 -8.14
C ALA A 47 22.93 4.84 -9.09
N VAL A 48 23.17 3.54 -8.99
CA VAL A 48 22.51 2.53 -9.85
C VAL A 48 20.99 2.57 -9.68
N PHE A 49 20.50 2.59 -8.43
CA PHE A 49 19.06 2.64 -8.16
C PHE A 49 18.43 3.94 -8.67
N GLY A 50 19.13 5.08 -8.51
CA GLY A 50 18.70 6.37 -9.04
C GLY A 50 18.57 6.37 -10.57
N HIS A 51 19.55 5.82 -11.29
CA HIS A 51 19.50 5.73 -12.75
C HIS A 51 18.37 4.81 -13.23
N VAL A 52 18.21 3.65 -12.60
CA VAL A 52 17.12 2.71 -12.95
C VAL A 52 15.77 3.35 -12.66
N ARG A 53 15.62 4.00 -11.50
CA ARG A 53 14.40 4.73 -11.13
C ARG A 53 14.07 5.81 -12.16
N ALA A 54 15.03 6.69 -12.49
CA ALA A 54 14.83 7.76 -13.45
C ALA A 54 14.45 7.24 -14.84
N TRP A 55 15.03 6.11 -15.27
CA TRP A 55 14.66 5.47 -16.53
C TRP A 55 13.22 4.93 -16.50
N ILE A 56 12.82 4.25 -15.42
CA ILE A 56 11.45 3.74 -15.25
C ILE A 56 10.46 4.90 -15.26
N GLU A 57 10.70 5.91 -14.44
CA GLU A 57 9.84 7.08 -14.31
C GLU A 57 9.74 7.85 -15.64
N GLY A 58 10.85 8.10 -16.35
CA GLY A 58 10.82 8.86 -17.60
C GLY A 58 10.38 8.09 -18.85
N THR A 59 10.30 6.75 -18.81
CA THR A 59 9.99 5.93 -19.99
C THR A 59 8.69 5.11 -19.85
N LEU A 60 8.34 4.73 -18.61
CA LEU A 60 7.21 3.84 -18.31
C LEU A 60 6.13 4.53 -17.47
N ASP A 61 6.20 5.84 -17.25
CA ASP A 61 5.14 6.65 -16.62
C ASP A 61 3.72 6.30 -17.11
N TRP A 62 3.51 6.31 -18.42
CA TRP A 62 2.25 5.97 -19.07
C TRP A 62 1.78 4.56 -18.69
N PHE A 63 2.70 3.60 -18.57
CA PHE A 63 2.39 2.23 -18.21
C PHE A 63 1.87 2.14 -16.78
N TYR A 64 2.46 2.89 -15.85
CA TYR A 64 1.97 2.96 -14.46
C TYR A 64 0.60 3.62 -14.38
N ILE A 65 0.41 4.76 -15.05
CA ILE A 65 -0.89 5.46 -15.10
C ILE A 65 -1.99 4.54 -15.64
N LEU A 66 -1.76 3.93 -16.80
CA LEU A 66 -2.74 3.04 -17.42
C LEU A 66 -2.97 1.75 -16.63
N THR A 67 -1.96 1.21 -15.96
CA THR A 67 -2.11 0.01 -15.11
C THR A 67 -3.04 0.28 -13.94
N VAL A 68 -2.88 1.40 -13.25
CA VAL A 68 -3.73 1.75 -12.11
C VAL A 68 -5.13 2.16 -12.59
N ALA A 69 -5.24 2.89 -13.70
CA ALA A 69 -6.53 3.17 -14.33
C ALA A 69 -7.28 1.87 -14.69
N ALA A 70 -6.59 0.90 -15.28
CA ALA A 70 -7.15 -0.41 -15.60
C ALA A 70 -7.59 -1.17 -14.35
N ALA A 71 -6.86 -1.05 -13.23
CA ALA A 71 -7.25 -1.64 -11.96
C ALA A 71 -8.58 -1.04 -11.43
N VAL A 72 -8.72 0.29 -11.46
CA VAL A 72 -9.98 0.98 -11.09
C VAL A 72 -11.13 0.53 -11.98
N ILE A 73 -10.94 0.55 -13.30
CA ILE A 73 -11.97 0.13 -14.29
C ILE A 73 -12.37 -1.32 -14.04
N THR A 74 -11.41 -2.21 -13.81
CA THR A 74 -11.66 -3.63 -13.52
C THR A 74 -12.49 -3.79 -12.26
N CYS A 75 -12.18 -3.05 -11.20
CA CYS A 75 -12.95 -3.06 -9.95
C CYS A 75 -14.40 -2.61 -10.18
N VAL A 76 -14.59 -1.47 -10.84
CA VAL A 76 -15.93 -0.92 -11.14
C VAL A 76 -16.73 -1.88 -12.02
N PHE A 77 -16.12 -2.39 -13.09
CA PHE A 77 -16.74 -3.36 -13.99
C PHE A 77 -17.19 -4.62 -13.25
N LEU A 78 -16.31 -5.23 -12.45
CA LEU A 78 -16.64 -6.46 -11.72
C LEU A 78 -17.71 -6.23 -10.65
N ALA A 79 -17.67 -5.10 -9.93
CA ALA A 79 -18.66 -4.75 -8.93
C ALA A 79 -20.06 -4.54 -9.54
N CYS A 80 -20.14 -3.83 -10.68
CA CYS A 80 -21.40 -3.54 -11.37
C CYS A 80 -21.94 -4.71 -12.21
N SER A 81 -21.07 -5.63 -12.64
CA SER A 81 -21.46 -6.77 -13.47
C SER A 81 -22.19 -7.88 -12.69
N ARG A 82 -22.68 -8.87 -13.45
CA ARG A 82 -23.20 -10.14 -12.90
C ARG A 82 -22.15 -10.91 -12.09
N PHE A 83 -20.86 -10.73 -12.38
CA PHE A 83 -19.77 -11.42 -11.68
C PHE A 83 -19.66 -11.00 -10.22
N GLY A 84 -20.11 -9.78 -9.87
CA GLY A 84 -20.15 -9.31 -8.49
C GLY A 84 -20.96 -10.18 -7.53
N ARG A 85 -21.83 -11.07 -8.03
CA ARG A 85 -22.62 -12.02 -7.22
C ARG A 85 -21.85 -13.31 -6.85
N ILE A 86 -20.71 -13.55 -7.49
CA ILE A 86 -19.88 -14.73 -7.24
C ILE A 86 -19.34 -14.66 -5.80
N ARG A 87 -19.41 -15.78 -5.06
CA ARG A 87 -18.82 -15.89 -3.72
C ARG A 87 -17.37 -16.35 -3.76
N LEU A 88 -16.55 -15.76 -2.89
CA LEU A 88 -15.14 -16.10 -2.64
C LEU A 88 -15.05 -17.36 -1.78
N GLY A 89 -15.42 -18.48 -2.39
CA GLY A 89 -15.57 -19.78 -1.73
C GLY A 89 -16.54 -20.64 -2.51
N ASP A 90 -17.10 -21.64 -1.84
CA ASP A 90 -18.17 -22.46 -2.38
C ASP A 90 -19.49 -21.66 -2.44
N ASP A 91 -20.44 -22.04 -3.29
CA ASP A 91 -21.66 -21.24 -3.52
C ASP A 91 -22.54 -21.06 -2.26
N ALA A 92 -22.46 -22.00 -1.31
CA ALA A 92 -23.13 -21.93 -0.02
C ALA A 92 -22.25 -21.39 1.13
N SER A 93 -21.01 -20.94 0.85
CA SER A 93 -20.10 -20.46 1.89
C SER A 93 -20.58 -19.12 2.48
N ALA A 94 -20.65 -19.07 3.82
CA ALA A 94 -20.93 -17.85 4.57
C ALA A 94 -19.61 -17.09 4.89
N PRO A 95 -19.65 -15.76 5.08
CA PRO A 95 -18.49 -15.00 5.52
C PRO A 95 -17.92 -15.54 6.84
N GLU A 96 -16.60 -15.75 6.87
CA GLU A 96 -15.89 -16.26 8.08
C GLU A 96 -15.94 -15.24 9.23
N PHE A 97 -15.87 -13.95 8.89
CA PHE A 97 -15.96 -12.85 9.84
C PHE A 97 -17.25 -12.05 9.62
N LYS A 98 -17.89 -11.66 10.73
CA LYS A 98 -19.02 -10.73 10.72
C LYS A 98 -18.62 -9.42 10.03
N THR A 99 -19.57 -8.76 9.37
CA THR A 99 -19.30 -7.55 8.58
C THR A 99 -18.67 -6.41 9.39
N SER A 100 -19.10 -6.18 10.62
CA SER A 100 -18.46 -5.19 11.50
C SER A 100 -16.99 -5.52 11.78
N SER A 101 -16.69 -6.78 12.12
CA SER A 101 -15.32 -7.24 12.36
C SER A 101 -14.45 -7.13 11.11
N TRP A 102 -15.00 -7.45 9.94
CA TRP A 102 -14.29 -7.32 8.67
C TRP A 102 -13.97 -5.86 8.31
N ILE A 103 -14.94 -4.95 8.45
CA ILE A 103 -14.72 -3.51 8.24
C ILE A 103 -13.65 -3.00 9.21
N ALA A 104 -13.70 -3.39 10.48
CA ALA A 104 -12.68 -3.00 11.46
C ALA A 104 -11.28 -3.52 11.09
N MET A 105 -11.16 -4.74 10.57
CA MET A 105 -9.88 -5.27 10.08
C MET A 105 -9.37 -4.52 8.85
N LEU A 106 -10.25 -4.14 7.91
CA LEU A 106 -9.88 -3.30 6.77
C LEU A 106 -9.41 -1.92 7.20
N PHE A 107 -10.10 -1.32 8.17
CA PHE A 107 -9.73 -0.05 8.77
C PHE A 107 -8.34 -0.13 9.41
N SER A 108 -8.08 -1.18 10.20
CA SER A 108 -6.76 -1.39 10.80
C SER A 108 -5.66 -1.61 9.78
N ALA A 109 -5.97 -2.24 8.64
CA ALA A 109 -5.00 -2.45 7.56
C ALA A 109 -4.67 -1.16 6.79
N GLY A 110 -5.58 -0.19 6.78
CA GLY A 110 -5.32 1.14 6.22
C GLY A 110 -4.39 1.99 7.09
N ILE A 111 -4.37 1.79 8.41
CA ILE A 111 -3.52 2.55 9.33
C ILE A 111 -2.08 2.02 9.32
N GLY A 112 -1.23 2.69 8.56
CA GLY A 112 0.20 2.43 8.51
C GLY A 112 1.05 3.69 8.69
N ILE A 113 2.37 3.48 8.82
CA ILE A 113 3.37 4.56 8.91
C ILE A 113 3.25 5.54 7.74
N GLY A 114 2.95 5.03 6.54
CA GLY A 114 2.73 5.86 5.36
C GLY A 114 1.65 6.93 5.60
N MET A 115 0.52 6.57 6.22
CA MET A 115 -0.50 7.57 6.54
C MET A 115 -0.01 8.58 7.57
N LEU A 116 0.69 8.17 8.63
CA LEU A 116 1.19 9.10 9.66
C LEU A 116 2.25 10.07 9.12
N PHE A 117 3.05 9.63 8.16
CA PHE A 117 4.10 10.45 7.56
C PHE A 117 3.53 11.39 6.48
N PHE A 118 2.78 10.82 5.54
CA PHE A 118 2.30 11.56 4.37
C PHE A 118 1.00 12.33 4.60
N SER A 119 0.25 12.08 5.69
CA SER A 119 -0.97 12.85 5.95
C SER A 119 -0.75 14.33 6.20
N ILE A 120 0.45 14.71 6.62
CA ILE A 120 0.82 16.10 6.85
C ILE A 120 1.77 16.57 5.73
N SER A 121 2.81 15.79 5.46
CA SER A 121 3.87 16.21 4.54
C SER A 121 3.37 16.37 3.10
N GLU A 122 2.59 15.43 2.57
CA GLU A 122 2.18 15.49 1.17
C GLU A 122 1.22 16.65 0.87
N PRO A 123 0.13 16.87 1.64
CA PRO A 123 -0.71 18.05 1.48
C PRO A 123 0.09 19.36 1.51
N LEU A 124 1.04 19.49 2.45
CA LEU A 124 1.87 20.69 2.56
C LEU A 124 2.78 20.87 1.35
N PHE A 125 3.40 19.80 0.83
CA PHE A 125 4.19 19.89 -0.40
C PHE A 125 3.34 20.27 -1.61
N HIS A 126 2.12 19.75 -1.72
CA HIS A 126 1.22 20.10 -2.81
C HIS A 126 0.56 21.47 -2.66
N PHE A 127 0.53 22.01 -1.43
CA PHE A 127 0.06 23.35 -1.12
C PHE A 127 1.14 24.40 -1.36
N ASP A 128 2.42 24.11 -1.10
CA ASP A 128 3.52 25.03 -1.38
C ASP A 128 3.57 25.37 -2.89
N ASN A 129 3.90 26.62 -3.19
CA ASN A 129 4.14 27.14 -4.54
C ASN A 129 5.51 27.84 -4.66
N LEU A 130 6.25 27.95 -3.56
CA LEU A 130 7.50 28.70 -3.49
C LEU A 130 8.71 27.87 -3.98
N GLN A 131 8.53 26.55 -4.15
CA GLN A 131 9.58 25.59 -4.54
C GLN A 131 10.79 25.61 -3.60
N SER A 132 10.62 26.12 -2.37
CA SER A 132 11.70 26.36 -1.41
C SER A 132 12.39 25.07 -0.95
N ALA A 133 11.66 23.95 -0.98
CA ALA A 133 12.15 22.63 -0.63
C ALA A 133 12.75 21.86 -1.83
N GLY A 134 12.86 22.48 -3.01
CA GLY A 134 13.42 21.86 -4.21
C GLY A 134 12.52 20.82 -4.89
N TYR A 135 11.22 20.81 -4.57
CA TYR A 135 10.24 19.93 -5.21
C TYR A 135 9.48 20.66 -6.33
N PRO A 136 9.12 19.96 -7.42
CA PRO A 136 8.28 20.52 -8.47
C PRO A 136 6.93 21.01 -7.91
N ASN A 137 6.40 22.08 -8.51
CA ASN A 137 5.11 22.63 -8.11
C ASN A 137 3.96 21.70 -8.48
N ASN A 138 2.84 21.74 -7.74
CA ASN A 138 1.64 20.94 -7.99
C ASN A 138 0.91 21.39 -9.28
N PRO A 139 1.01 20.62 -10.39
CA PRO A 139 0.43 21.02 -11.67
C PRO A 139 -1.09 21.09 -11.62
N SER A 140 -1.69 20.27 -10.74
CA SER A 140 -3.14 20.23 -10.53
C SER A 140 -3.69 21.58 -10.06
N ALA A 141 -2.95 22.28 -9.19
CA ALA A 141 -3.33 23.60 -8.70
C ALA A 141 -3.03 24.69 -9.74
N ASP A 142 -1.86 24.62 -10.38
CA ASP A 142 -1.40 25.62 -11.34
C ASP A 142 -2.28 25.65 -12.60
N LEU A 143 -2.58 24.49 -13.18
CA LEU A 143 -3.49 24.36 -14.33
C LEU A 143 -4.93 24.81 -14.01
N ALA A 144 -5.30 24.84 -12.74
CA ALA A 144 -6.59 25.37 -12.27
C ALA A 144 -6.54 26.87 -11.93
N GLY A 145 -5.39 27.53 -12.10
CA GLY A 145 -5.19 28.95 -11.78
C GLY A 145 -5.06 29.25 -10.28
N ALA A 146 -4.94 28.23 -9.42
CA ALA A 146 -4.81 28.38 -7.98
C ALA A 146 -3.35 28.66 -7.58
N VAL A 147 -2.84 29.81 -8.01
CA VAL A 147 -1.45 30.23 -7.82
C VAL A 147 -1.18 30.87 -6.46
N LEU A 148 -2.21 31.33 -5.75
CA LEU A 148 -2.07 31.93 -4.43
C LEU A 148 -2.08 30.84 -3.34
N LEU A 149 -1.36 31.09 -2.23
CA LEU A 149 -1.39 30.22 -1.04
C LEU A 149 -2.68 30.47 -0.24
N ASP A 150 -3.82 30.02 -0.78
CA ASP A 150 -5.15 30.19 -0.22
C ASP A 150 -5.94 28.88 -0.11
N GLU A 151 -7.18 28.96 0.38
CA GLU A 151 -8.04 27.79 0.59
C GLU A 151 -8.30 27.00 -0.71
N GLN A 152 -8.38 27.68 -1.86
CA GLN A 152 -8.59 27.00 -3.14
C GLN A 152 -7.38 26.14 -3.50
N ARG A 153 -6.16 26.65 -3.28
CA ARG A 153 -4.95 25.86 -3.48
C ARG A 153 -4.85 24.69 -2.50
N ALA A 154 -5.24 24.89 -1.24
CA ALA A 154 -5.29 23.82 -0.25
C ALA A 154 -6.27 22.69 -0.68
N VAL A 155 -7.42 23.05 -1.24
CA VAL A 155 -8.37 22.08 -1.81
C VAL A 155 -7.74 21.29 -2.97
N HIS A 156 -6.98 21.95 -3.86
CA HIS A 156 -6.27 21.27 -4.95
C HIS A 156 -5.11 20.38 -4.46
N ALA A 157 -4.43 20.77 -3.39
CA ALA A 157 -3.41 19.95 -2.73
C ALA A 157 -4.01 18.66 -2.16
N MET A 158 -5.15 18.79 -1.46
CA MET A 158 -5.88 17.65 -0.93
C MET A 158 -6.46 16.75 -2.02
N ARG A 159 -6.93 17.31 -3.13
CA ARG A 159 -7.41 16.54 -4.28
C ARG A 159 -6.38 15.52 -4.77
N VAL A 160 -5.14 15.96 -4.98
CA VAL A 160 -4.05 15.08 -5.43
C VAL A 160 -3.70 14.07 -4.35
N THR A 161 -3.66 14.51 -3.10
CA THR A 161 -3.36 13.61 -1.97
C THR A 161 -4.38 12.48 -1.89
N TYR A 162 -5.68 12.78 -2.02
CA TYR A 162 -6.73 11.77 -2.08
C TYR A 162 -6.63 10.88 -3.32
N PHE A 163 -6.12 11.40 -4.44
CA PHE A 163 -5.86 10.58 -5.63
C PHE A 163 -4.77 9.53 -5.37
N HIS A 164 -3.67 9.90 -4.71
CA HIS A 164 -2.59 8.96 -4.40
C HIS A 164 -2.95 7.92 -3.33
N TRP A 165 -3.78 8.29 -2.35
CA TRP A 165 -4.10 7.41 -1.20
C TRP A 165 -5.49 6.78 -1.24
N GLY A 166 -6.37 7.24 -2.12
CA GLY A 166 -7.76 6.83 -2.24
C GLY A 166 -7.97 5.66 -3.20
N ILE A 167 -9.00 5.79 -4.06
CA ILE A 167 -9.56 4.69 -4.84
C ILE A 167 -8.50 4.01 -5.71
N HIS A 168 -7.62 4.79 -6.33
CA HIS A 168 -6.57 4.28 -7.21
C HIS A 168 -5.61 3.35 -6.50
N GLY A 169 -5.02 3.77 -5.38
CA GLY A 169 -4.12 2.93 -4.59
C GLY A 169 -4.80 1.64 -4.10
N TRP A 170 -6.01 1.76 -3.55
CA TRP A 170 -6.76 0.61 -3.05
C TRP A 170 -7.24 -0.33 -4.16
N SER A 171 -7.49 0.17 -5.38
CA SER A 171 -7.89 -0.68 -6.52
C SER A 171 -6.82 -1.71 -6.88
N VAL A 172 -5.54 -1.38 -6.72
CA VAL A 172 -4.41 -2.31 -6.94
C VAL A 172 -4.50 -3.47 -5.96
N TYR A 173 -4.76 -3.18 -4.67
CA TYR A 173 -4.94 -4.20 -3.64
C TYR A 173 -6.21 -5.03 -3.84
N VAL A 174 -7.29 -4.41 -4.33
CA VAL A 174 -8.52 -5.13 -4.70
C VAL A 174 -8.23 -6.14 -5.79
N VAL A 175 -7.54 -5.76 -6.87
CA VAL A 175 -7.26 -6.69 -7.99
C VAL A 175 -6.41 -7.87 -7.52
N VAL A 176 -5.31 -7.62 -6.81
CA VAL A 176 -4.42 -8.69 -6.33
C VAL A 176 -5.11 -9.56 -5.28
N GLY A 177 -5.78 -8.93 -4.31
CA GLY A 177 -6.52 -9.64 -3.28
C GLY A 177 -7.68 -10.47 -3.85
N LEU A 178 -8.35 -9.98 -4.88
CA LEU A 178 -9.42 -10.70 -5.57
C LEU A 178 -8.87 -11.93 -6.31
N CYS A 179 -7.76 -11.78 -7.04
CA CYS A 179 -7.08 -12.90 -7.68
C CYS A 179 -6.73 -13.99 -6.65
N LEU A 180 -6.09 -13.62 -5.55
CA LEU A 180 -5.74 -14.55 -4.47
C LEU A 180 -6.96 -15.21 -3.85
N ALA A 181 -7.99 -14.45 -3.50
CA ALA A 181 -9.20 -14.98 -2.87
C ALA A 181 -9.99 -15.89 -3.82
N TYR A 182 -10.12 -15.52 -5.09
CA TYR A 182 -10.84 -16.31 -6.09
C TYR A 182 -10.13 -17.63 -6.37
N PHE A 183 -8.83 -17.59 -6.71
CA PHE A 183 -8.08 -18.81 -7.01
C PHE A 183 -7.86 -19.67 -5.77
N GLY A 184 -7.62 -19.05 -4.62
CA GLY A 184 -7.45 -19.74 -3.35
C GLY A 184 -8.73 -20.42 -2.85
N PHE A 185 -9.83 -19.68 -2.73
CA PHE A 185 -11.03 -20.19 -2.05
C PHE A 185 -12.04 -20.85 -2.97
N ARG A 186 -12.20 -20.34 -4.21
CA ARG A 186 -13.16 -20.87 -5.17
C ARG A 186 -12.54 -21.93 -6.07
N ARG A 187 -11.31 -21.72 -6.55
CA ARG A 187 -10.59 -22.70 -7.40
C ARG A 187 -9.74 -23.69 -6.61
N LYS A 188 -9.65 -23.54 -5.28
CA LYS A 188 -8.92 -24.44 -4.36
C LYS A 188 -7.44 -24.59 -4.71
N LEU A 189 -6.84 -23.56 -5.30
CA LEU A 189 -5.41 -23.48 -5.58
C LEU A 189 -4.65 -22.95 -4.35
N PRO A 190 -3.31 -23.09 -4.32
CA PRO A 190 -2.50 -22.49 -3.25
C PRO A 190 -2.75 -20.98 -3.11
N LEU A 191 -2.82 -20.46 -1.89
CA LEU A 191 -3.03 -19.03 -1.62
C LEU A 191 -1.70 -18.25 -1.75
N THR A 192 -1.18 -18.22 -2.98
CA THR A 192 0.12 -17.65 -3.38
C THR A 192 -0.03 -16.98 -4.75
N LEU A 193 0.79 -15.98 -5.06
CA LEU A 193 0.63 -15.20 -6.29
C LEU A 193 0.73 -16.04 -7.57
N ARG A 194 1.53 -17.11 -7.58
CA ARG A 194 1.58 -18.05 -8.72
C ARG A 194 0.19 -18.51 -9.19
N SER A 195 -0.77 -18.64 -8.28
CA SER A 195 -2.11 -19.16 -8.59
C SER A 195 -2.92 -18.21 -9.46
N ALA A 196 -2.60 -16.91 -9.43
CA ALA A 196 -3.22 -15.92 -10.32
C ALA A 196 -2.89 -16.19 -11.80
N LEU A 197 -1.77 -16.84 -12.10
CA LEU A 197 -1.38 -17.19 -13.48
C LEU A 197 -2.00 -18.49 -13.99
N TYR A 198 -2.70 -19.26 -13.15
CA TYR A 198 -3.26 -20.55 -13.55
C TYR A 198 -4.12 -20.49 -14.84
N PRO A 199 -4.96 -19.46 -15.08
CA PRO A 199 -5.72 -19.36 -16.33
C PRO A 199 -4.85 -19.20 -17.59
N LEU A 200 -3.65 -18.66 -17.46
CA LEU A 200 -2.75 -18.36 -18.58
C LEU A 200 -1.77 -19.50 -18.86
N ILE A 201 -1.23 -20.11 -17.80
CA ILE A 201 -0.13 -21.09 -17.90
C ILE A 201 -0.49 -22.48 -17.36
N GLY A 202 -1.71 -22.66 -16.84
CA GLY A 202 -2.21 -23.94 -16.31
C GLY A 202 -1.33 -24.49 -15.19
N GLU A 203 -1.00 -25.78 -15.26
CA GLU A 203 -0.18 -26.49 -14.28
C GLU A 203 1.29 -26.00 -14.22
N ARG A 204 1.74 -25.14 -15.15
CA ARG A 204 3.09 -24.56 -15.10
C ARG A 204 3.31 -23.63 -13.90
N ILE A 205 2.26 -23.27 -13.16
CA ILE A 205 2.38 -22.56 -11.87
C ILE A 205 3.17 -23.35 -10.82
N TYR A 206 3.28 -24.68 -10.96
CA TYR A 206 4.07 -25.54 -10.08
C TYR A 206 5.53 -25.69 -10.53
N GLY A 207 5.94 -24.97 -11.57
CA GLY A 207 7.29 -24.95 -12.11
C GLY A 207 8.00 -23.61 -11.95
N PRO A 208 9.12 -23.40 -12.67
CA PRO A 208 10.01 -22.24 -12.52
C PRO A 208 9.32 -20.88 -12.69
N ILE A 209 8.32 -20.78 -13.57
CA ILE A 209 7.59 -19.53 -13.80
C ILE A 209 6.77 -19.14 -12.56
N GLY A 210 6.10 -20.11 -11.92
CA GLY A 210 5.37 -19.84 -10.68
C GLY A 210 6.30 -19.53 -9.51
N ASP A 211 7.46 -20.16 -9.48
CA ASP A 211 8.50 -19.86 -8.50
C ASP A 211 9.06 -18.43 -8.67
N LEU A 212 9.31 -17.99 -9.90
CA LEU A 212 9.74 -16.62 -10.19
C LEU A 212 8.71 -15.59 -9.70
N VAL A 213 7.41 -15.83 -9.93
CA VAL A 213 6.35 -14.91 -9.50
C VAL A 213 6.26 -14.81 -7.99
N ASP A 214 6.32 -15.93 -7.29
CA ASP A 214 6.34 -15.93 -5.83
C ASP A 214 7.60 -15.26 -5.28
N LEU A 215 8.75 -15.43 -5.94
CA LEU A 215 9.98 -14.73 -5.58
C LEU A 215 9.81 -13.21 -5.73
N LEU A 216 9.31 -12.74 -6.89
CA LEU A 216 9.01 -11.33 -7.12
C LEU A 216 8.01 -10.77 -6.09
N ALA A 217 7.02 -11.58 -5.68
CA ALA A 217 6.06 -11.23 -4.63
C ALA A 217 6.75 -11.03 -3.26
N VAL A 218 7.69 -11.90 -2.91
CA VAL A 218 8.49 -11.76 -1.69
C VAL A 218 9.37 -10.51 -1.75
N PHE A 219 9.98 -10.22 -2.90
CA PHE A 219 10.75 -9.00 -3.13
C PHE A 219 9.90 -7.75 -2.89
N GLY A 220 8.74 -7.66 -3.55
CA GLY A 220 7.80 -6.55 -3.35
C GLY A 220 7.41 -6.36 -1.89
N GLY A 221 7.10 -7.45 -1.19
CA GLY A 221 6.77 -7.41 0.25
C GLY A 221 7.93 -6.92 1.13
N VAL A 222 9.15 -7.42 0.91
CA VAL A 222 10.33 -7.06 1.71
C VAL A 222 10.70 -5.60 1.50
N PHE A 223 10.84 -5.15 0.25
CA PHE A 223 11.21 -3.77 -0.05
C PHE A 223 10.10 -2.79 0.34
N GLY A 224 8.85 -3.19 0.16
CA GLY A 224 7.71 -2.45 0.64
C GLY A 224 7.77 -2.20 2.16
N ILE A 225 7.99 -3.24 2.96
CA ILE A 225 8.08 -3.12 4.42
C ILE A 225 9.31 -2.30 4.83
N ALA A 226 10.45 -2.50 4.16
CA ALA A 226 11.68 -1.77 4.43
C ALA A 226 11.52 -0.26 4.27
N THR A 227 10.86 0.20 3.19
CA THR A 227 10.58 1.63 2.97
C THR A 227 9.74 2.22 4.09
N SER A 228 8.64 1.56 4.48
CA SER A 228 7.79 2.05 5.58
C SER A 228 8.52 2.07 6.92
N LEU A 229 9.35 1.06 7.21
CA LEU A 229 10.13 1.02 8.44
C LEU A 229 11.19 2.14 8.49
N GLY A 230 11.84 2.43 7.36
CA GLY A 230 12.79 3.54 7.23
C GLY A 230 12.13 4.91 7.45
N LEU A 231 11.00 5.17 6.78
CA LEU A 231 10.23 6.40 6.97
C LEU A 231 9.77 6.58 8.43
N GLY A 232 9.28 5.51 9.05
CA GLY A 232 8.86 5.55 10.45
C GLY A 232 10.02 5.82 11.39
N ALA A 233 11.16 5.17 11.18
CA ALA A 233 12.36 5.40 11.98
C ALA A 233 12.88 6.84 11.87
N SER A 234 12.87 7.41 10.66
CA SER A 234 13.20 8.82 10.44
C SER A 234 12.25 9.75 11.19
N GLN A 235 10.93 9.52 11.08
CA GLN A 235 9.92 10.32 11.78
C GLN A 235 10.07 10.23 13.32
N MET A 236 10.33 9.03 13.85
CA MET A 236 10.58 8.84 15.28
C MET A 236 11.87 9.52 15.73
N ALA A 237 12.94 9.42 14.94
CA ALA A 237 14.22 10.07 15.24
C ALA A 237 14.06 11.59 15.34
N THR A 238 13.38 12.22 14.36
CA THR A 238 13.04 13.64 14.40
C THR A 238 12.14 13.99 15.60
N GLY A 239 11.19 13.12 15.94
CA GLY A 239 10.35 13.30 17.13
C GLY A 239 11.17 13.29 18.43
N LEU A 240 12.17 12.43 18.54
CA LEU A 240 13.07 12.39 19.69
C LEU A 240 13.97 13.64 19.77
N ASP A 241 14.39 14.17 18.64
CA ASP A 241 15.13 15.43 18.57
C ASP A 241 14.28 16.59 19.11
N VAL A 242 13.06 16.74 18.59
CA VAL A 242 12.14 17.82 18.99
C VAL A 242 11.76 17.75 20.47
N LEU A 243 11.58 16.54 21.03
CA LEU A 243 11.11 16.35 22.41
C LEU A 243 12.23 16.26 23.44
N PHE A 244 13.37 15.68 23.07
CA PHE A 244 14.43 15.28 24.01
C PHE A 244 15.83 15.73 23.57
N GLY A 245 15.98 16.37 22.41
CA GLY A 245 17.26 16.83 21.86
C GLY A 245 18.19 15.70 21.41
N VAL A 246 17.64 14.53 21.05
CA VAL A 246 18.42 13.38 20.55
C VAL A 246 18.64 13.54 19.04
N GLU A 247 19.90 13.58 18.60
CA GLU A 247 20.25 13.78 17.19
C GLU A 247 19.57 12.75 16.26
N PRO A 248 18.88 13.18 15.18
CA PRO A 248 18.07 12.31 14.34
C PRO A 248 18.88 11.57 13.24
N GLY A 249 20.21 11.52 13.37
CA GLY A 249 21.13 10.96 12.38
C GLY A 249 20.98 9.45 12.15
N VAL A 250 21.78 8.92 11.21
CA VAL A 250 21.74 7.51 10.78
C VAL A 250 21.86 6.54 11.95
N PHE A 251 22.69 6.85 12.95
CA PHE A 251 22.85 6.02 14.14
C PHE A 251 21.53 5.83 14.90
N THR A 252 20.82 6.92 15.20
CA THR A 252 19.53 6.90 15.90
C THR A 252 18.49 6.12 15.11
N GLN A 253 18.42 6.35 13.79
CA GLN A 253 17.49 5.62 12.92
C GLN A 253 17.78 4.11 12.92
N VAL A 254 19.04 3.70 12.78
CA VAL A 254 19.44 2.27 12.81
C VAL A 254 19.14 1.65 14.18
N ALA A 255 19.41 2.36 15.27
CA ALA A 255 19.11 1.90 16.62
C ALA A 255 17.60 1.67 16.84
N LEU A 256 16.76 2.61 16.38
CA LEU A 256 15.30 2.48 16.42
C LEU A 256 14.82 1.28 15.59
N ILE A 257 15.33 1.12 14.37
CA ILE A 257 15.01 -0.01 13.49
C ILE A 257 15.37 -1.34 14.16
N ALA A 258 16.57 -1.43 14.75
CA ALA A 258 17.02 -2.63 15.45
C ALA A 258 16.12 -2.95 16.66
N ALA A 259 15.77 -1.95 17.46
CA ALA A 259 14.90 -2.12 18.62
C ALA A 259 13.48 -2.60 18.22
N ILE A 260 12.89 -1.97 17.20
CA ILE A 260 11.55 -2.33 16.70
C ILE A 260 11.56 -3.73 16.08
N SER A 261 12.59 -4.05 15.29
CA SER A 261 12.74 -5.36 14.67
C SER A 261 12.91 -6.46 15.71
N LEU A 262 13.66 -6.20 16.77
CA LEU A 262 13.80 -7.11 17.89
C LEU A 262 12.47 -7.33 18.61
N ALA A 263 11.74 -6.26 18.95
CA ALA A 263 10.42 -6.35 19.58
C ALA A 263 9.41 -7.10 18.71
N ALA A 264 9.37 -6.81 17.41
CA ALA A 264 8.50 -7.50 16.45
C ALA A 264 8.86 -8.99 16.32
N THR A 265 10.15 -9.32 16.28
CA THR A 265 10.65 -10.71 16.21
C THR A 265 10.28 -11.48 17.48
N LEU A 266 10.52 -10.89 18.65
CA LEU A 266 10.13 -11.49 19.94
C LEU A 266 8.62 -11.73 20.00
N SER A 267 7.80 -10.76 19.57
CA SER A 267 6.34 -10.92 19.50
C SER A 267 5.91 -12.01 18.51
N ALA A 268 6.64 -12.20 17.41
CA ALA A 268 6.33 -13.24 16.44
C ALA A 268 6.65 -14.63 16.97
N VAL A 269 7.78 -14.78 17.68
CA VAL A 269 8.24 -16.06 18.24
C VAL A 269 7.45 -16.43 19.51
N SER A 270 7.02 -15.47 20.32
CA SER A 270 6.27 -15.70 21.57
C SER A 270 4.80 -16.12 21.37
N GLY A 271 4.35 -16.31 20.12
CA GLY A 271 2.95 -16.52 19.80
C GLY A 271 2.28 -15.22 19.35
N VAL A 272 2.33 -15.00 18.03
CA VAL A 272 1.77 -13.88 17.25
C VAL A 272 0.40 -13.37 17.70
N SER A 273 -0.47 -14.23 18.24
CA SER A 273 -1.90 -13.92 18.39
C SER A 273 -2.21 -12.88 19.47
N ARG A 274 -1.48 -12.84 20.60
CA ARG A 274 -1.80 -11.90 21.69
C ARG A 274 -1.09 -10.56 21.53
N GLY A 275 0.20 -10.55 21.15
CA GLY A 275 1.00 -9.33 21.00
C GLY A 275 0.49 -8.42 19.88
N ILE A 276 0.31 -8.98 18.67
CA ILE A 276 -0.20 -8.22 17.52
C ILE A 276 -1.59 -7.66 17.80
N ARG A 277 -2.44 -8.42 18.47
CA ARG A 277 -3.79 -7.97 18.82
C ARG A 277 -3.75 -6.75 19.75
N VAL A 278 -2.98 -6.81 20.83
CA VAL A 278 -2.88 -5.69 21.79
C VAL A 278 -2.31 -4.44 21.13
N LEU A 279 -1.24 -4.59 20.34
CA LEU A 279 -0.62 -3.47 19.62
C LEU A 279 -1.58 -2.86 18.58
N SER A 280 -2.31 -3.68 17.83
CA SER A 280 -3.32 -3.23 16.87
C SER A 280 -4.49 -2.50 17.55
N GLU A 281 -4.99 -3.03 18.68
CA GLU A 281 -6.06 -2.37 19.45
C GLU A 281 -5.61 -1.01 20.00
N TRP A 282 -4.40 -0.91 20.54
CA TRP A 282 -3.84 0.37 21.01
C TRP A 282 -3.57 1.36 19.87
N ASN A 283 -3.06 0.89 18.74
CA ASN A 283 -2.86 1.71 17.55
C ASN A 283 -4.18 2.40 17.14
N ILE A 284 -5.26 1.62 17.00
CA ILE A 284 -6.58 2.17 16.64
C ILE A 284 -7.07 3.16 17.71
N ARG A 285 -6.94 2.85 19.00
CA ARG A 285 -7.36 3.75 20.08
C ARG A 285 -6.59 5.07 20.05
N LEU A 286 -5.26 5.02 19.90
CA LEU A 286 -4.41 6.21 19.83
C LEU A 286 -4.73 7.04 18.58
N SER A 287 -4.93 6.39 17.42
CA SER A 287 -5.35 7.07 16.19
C SER A 287 -6.70 7.78 16.37
N LEU A 288 -7.68 7.13 16.99
CA LEU A 288 -9.00 7.74 17.24
C LEU A 288 -8.92 8.90 18.23
N VAL A 289 -8.10 8.78 19.28
CA VAL A 289 -7.86 9.88 20.23
C VAL A 289 -7.22 11.07 19.51
N LEU A 290 -6.18 10.82 18.70
CA LEU A 290 -5.49 11.87 17.97
C LEU A 290 -6.43 12.58 16.98
N LEU A 291 -7.16 11.81 16.16
CA LEU A 291 -8.14 12.36 15.22
C LEU A 291 -9.24 13.16 15.95
N GLY A 292 -9.73 12.63 17.07
CA GLY A 292 -10.71 13.31 17.92
C GLY A 292 -10.19 14.62 18.52
N CYS A 293 -8.93 14.66 18.94
CA CYS A 293 -8.29 15.88 19.43
C CYS A 293 -8.25 16.97 18.35
N PHE A 294 -7.82 16.65 17.13
CA PHE A 294 -7.77 17.64 16.05
C PHE A 294 -9.17 18.13 15.64
N LEU A 295 -10.16 17.23 15.57
CA LEU A 295 -11.53 17.59 15.21
C LEU A 295 -12.22 18.45 16.29
N LEU A 296 -12.04 18.13 17.57
CA LEU A 296 -12.76 18.78 18.67
C LEU A 296 -12.06 20.02 19.21
N LEU A 297 -10.73 20.05 19.18
CA LEU A 297 -9.93 21.20 19.63
C LEU A 297 -9.64 22.18 18.47
N GLY A 298 -9.75 21.72 17.22
CA GLY A 298 -9.61 22.54 16.03
C GLY A 298 -10.93 23.22 15.60
N PRO A 299 -10.93 23.98 14.49
CA PRO A 299 -12.11 24.65 13.97
C PRO A 299 -13.05 23.66 13.26
N PHE A 300 -13.81 22.88 14.05
CA PHE A 300 -14.63 21.75 13.57
C PHE A 300 -15.47 22.09 12.32
N SER A 301 -16.22 23.19 12.34
CA SER A 301 -17.12 23.55 11.24
C SER A 301 -16.36 23.86 9.94
N TRP A 302 -15.19 24.50 10.05
CA TRP A 302 -14.34 24.77 8.90
C TRP A 302 -13.70 23.48 8.38
N LEU A 303 -13.14 22.64 9.26
CA LEU A 303 -12.57 21.34 8.89
C LEU A 303 -13.59 20.46 8.18
N ALA A 304 -14.81 20.36 8.70
CA ALA A 304 -15.89 19.60 8.08
C ALA A 304 -16.24 20.13 6.68
N GLY A 305 -16.29 21.46 6.51
CA GLY A 305 -16.50 22.10 5.21
C GLY A 305 -15.34 21.85 4.24
N PHE A 306 -14.10 21.97 4.70
CA PHE A 306 -12.89 21.75 3.92
C PHE A 306 -12.75 20.31 3.43
N VAL A 307 -12.99 19.33 4.31
CA VAL A 307 -13.02 17.90 3.96
C VAL A 307 -14.11 17.63 2.91
N ALA A 308 -15.29 18.21 3.07
CA ALA A 308 -16.38 18.03 2.10
C ALA A 308 -16.03 18.64 0.72
N SER A 309 -15.49 19.86 0.70
CA SER A 309 -15.09 20.56 -0.53
C SER A 309 -13.97 19.84 -1.27
N SER A 310 -12.90 19.46 -0.56
CA SER A 310 -11.77 18.72 -1.13
C SER A 310 -12.16 17.33 -1.62
N PHE A 311 -13.05 16.63 -0.90
CA PHE A 311 -13.62 15.37 -1.36
C PHE A 311 -14.43 15.54 -2.64
N GLY A 312 -15.26 16.59 -2.73
CA GLY A 312 -16.03 16.90 -3.93
C GLY A 312 -15.12 17.12 -5.15
N GLU A 313 -14.05 17.88 -4.99
CA GLU A 313 -13.03 18.10 -6.03
C GLU A 313 -12.34 16.80 -6.47
N TYR A 314 -11.99 15.94 -5.52
CA TYR A 314 -11.42 14.62 -5.82
C TYR A 314 -12.36 13.75 -6.65
N VAL A 315 -13.64 13.65 -6.25
CA VAL A 315 -14.63 12.86 -6.99
C VAL A 315 -14.85 13.42 -8.39
N TRP A 316 -14.94 14.74 -8.54
CA TRP A 316 -15.16 15.40 -9.83
C TRP A 316 -13.99 15.17 -10.80
N ARG A 317 -12.75 15.18 -10.29
CA ARG A 317 -11.52 15.03 -11.10
C ARG A 317 -11.01 13.61 -11.19
N LEU A 318 -11.70 12.63 -10.60
CA LEU A 318 -11.27 11.25 -10.53
C LEU A 318 -10.93 10.67 -11.91
N VAL A 319 -11.82 10.84 -12.89
CA VAL A 319 -11.61 10.31 -14.26
C VAL A 319 -10.47 11.03 -14.98
N PRO A 320 -10.45 12.39 -15.11
CA PRO A 320 -9.33 13.08 -15.75
C PRO A 320 -7.96 12.75 -15.16
N MET A 321 -7.83 12.71 -13.82
CA MET A 321 -6.56 12.37 -13.16
C MET A 321 -6.12 10.93 -13.43
N SER A 322 -7.06 10.01 -13.67
CA SER A 322 -6.76 8.60 -13.97
C SER A 322 -5.99 8.40 -15.28
N PHE A 323 -6.12 9.33 -16.22
CA PHE A 323 -5.58 9.20 -17.58
C PHE A 323 -4.62 10.34 -17.96
N TRP A 324 -4.31 11.22 -17.02
CA TRP A 324 -3.39 12.32 -17.27
C TRP A 324 -1.96 11.78 -17.29
N ILE A 325 -1.28 11.97 -18.41
CA ILE A 325 0.14 11.71 -18.60
C ILE A 325 0.75 13.08 -18.89
N ALA A 326 1.75 13.48 -18.11
CA ALA A 326 2.34 14.80 -18.21
C ALA A 326 3.37 14.86 -19.35
N ASP A 327 3.17 15.80 -20.27
CA ASP A 327 4.08 16.01 -21.41
C ASP A 327 5.08 17.14 -21.14
N ASP A 328 4.68 18.17 -20.40
CA ASP A 328 5.54 19.30 -20.04
C ASP A 328 6.64 18.86 -19.07
N PRO A 329 7.92 19.25 -19.26
CA PRO A 329 9.03 18.75 -18.45
C PRO A 329 8.87 18.97 -16.93
N GLY A 330 8.28 20.09 -16.52
CA GLY A 330 8.03 20.39 -15.10
C GLY A 330 6.95 19.48 -14.50
N ASP A 331 5.85 19.31 -15.22
CA ASP A 331 4.73 18.46 -14.81
C ASP A 331 5.12 16.98 -14.81
N ALA A 332 5.92 16.54 -15.79
CA ALA A 332 6.47 15.20 -15.86
C ALA A 332 7.40 14.92 -14.69
N ALA A 333 8.28 15.86 -14.33
CA ALA A 333 9.15 15.73 -13.16
C ALA A 333 8.33 15.59 -11.86
N TRP A 334 7.24 16.35 -11.73
CA TRP A 334 6.30 16.22 -10.60
C TRP A 334 5.60 14.87 -10.60
N GLN A 335 5.03 14.47 -11.74
CA GLN A 335 4.25 13.24 -11.89
C GLN A 335 5.11 12.01 -11.58
N ASN A 336 6.37 12.03 -12.03
CA ASN A 336 7.36 10.99 -11.76
C ASN A 336 7.70 10.90 -10.28
N SER A 337 7.96 12.05 -9.64
CA SER A 337 8.37 12.10 -8.23
C SER A 337 7.25 11.71 -7.26
N TRP A 338 5.99 11.92 -7.63
CA TRP A 338 4.82 11.68 -6.79
C TRP A 338 3.97 10.52 -7.29
N THR A 339 3.26 10.71 -8.40
CA THR A 339 2.25 9.77 -8.90
C THR A 339 2.86 8.44 -9.30
N ILE A 340 3.94 8.44 -10.09
CA ILE A 340 4.59 7.20 -10.54
C ILE A 340 5.28 6.49 -9.37
N PHE A 341 5.93 7.25 -8.49
CA PHE A 341 6.45 6.73 -7.23
C PHE A 341 5.37 6.00 -6.42
N TYR A 342 4.21 6.63 -6.20
CA TYR A 342 3.11 6.00 -5.47
C TYR A 342 2.59 4.75 -6.18
N TRP A 343 2.38 4.77 -7.50
CA TRP A 343 1.96 3.57 -8.23
C TRP A 343 2.97 2.42 -8.12
N GLY A 344 4.27 2.72 -8.21
CA GLY A 344 5.33 1.77 -7.90
C GLY A 344 5.21 1.20 -6.49
N TRP A 345 4.99 2.07 -5.50
CA TRP A 345 4.86 1.66 -4.11
C TRP A 345 3.61 0.79 -3.89
N TRP A 346 2.42 1.20 -4.31
CA TRP A 346 1.19 0.42 -4.19
C TRP A 346 1.31 -0.94 -4.90
N ILE A 347 1.90 -1.00 -6.09
CA ILE A 347 2.12 -2.27 -6.80
C ILE A 347 3.07 -3.18 -6.02
N SER A 348 4.16 -2.65 -5.47
CA SER A 348 5.12 -3.44 -4.68
C SER A 348 4.51 -4.05 -3.41
N TRP A 349 3.58 -3.34 -2.76
CA TRP A 349 2.89 -3.78 -1.54
C TRP A 349 1.73 -4.75 -1.80
N ALA A 350 1.20 -4.75 -3.02
CA ALA A 350 -0.01 -5.49 -3.38
C ALA A 350 0.03 -7.00 -3.05
N PRO A 351 1.15 -7.73 -3.18
CA PRO A 351 1.20 -9.13 -2.79
C PRO A 351 0.92 -9.37 -1.31
N PHE A 352 1.49 -8.53 -0.44
CA PHE A 352 1.35 -8.65 1.01
C PHE A 352 -0.05 -8.26 1.46
N VAL A 353 -0.48 -7.05 1.07
CA VAL A 353 -1.80 -6.52 1.45
C VAL A 353 -2.92 -7.35 0.82
N GLY A 354 -2.79 -7.73 -0.45
CA GLY A 354 -3.75 -8.60 -1.14
C GLY A 354 -3.90 -9.96 -0.47
N THR A 355 -2.81 -10.55 0.03
CA THR A 355 -2.88 -11.82 0.80
C THR A 355 -3.64 -11.65 2.11
N PHE A 356 -3.37 -10.57 2.85
CA PHE A 356 -4.10 -10.26 4.07
C PHE A 356 -5.60 -10.08 3.80
N ILE A 357 -5.95 -9.21 2.85
CA ILE A 357 -7.33 -8.90 2.49
C ILE A 357 -8.06 -10.14 1.99
N ALA A 358 -7.40 -10.99 1.18
CA ALA A 358 -7.98 -12.25 0.74
C ALA A 358 -8.38 -13.12 1.95
N ARG A 359 -7.44 -13.36 2.89
CA ARG A 359 -7.69 -14.22 4.07
C ARG A 359 -8.89 -13.77 4.90
N ILE A 360 -9.02 -12.48 5.16
CA ILE A 360 -10.13 -11.96 5.98
C ILE A 360 -11.48 -11.88 5.23
N SER A 361 -11.49 -12.11 3.92
CA SER A 361 -12.66 -11.91 3.06
C SER A 361 -13.29 -13.20 2.53
N ARG A 362 -12.90 -14.35 3.06
CA ARG A 362 -13.46 -15.66 2.68
C ARG A 362 -14.99 -15.69 2.87
N GLY A 363 -15.70 -16.20 1.87
CA GLY A 363 -17.16 -16.35 1.88
C GLY A 363 -17.96 -15.10 1.50
N ARG A 364 -17.28 -13.95 1.29
CA ARG A 364 -17.91 -12.73 0.76
C ARG A 364 -18.16 -12.81 -0.74
N THR A 365 -19.12 -12.04 -1.23
CA THR A 365 -19.29 -11.85 -2.68
C THR A 365 -18.20 -10.95 -3.25
N LEU A 366 -17.93 -11.08 -4.55
CA LEU A 366 -17.01 -10.20 -5.29
C LEU A 366 -17.39 -8.72 -5.11
N ARG A 367 -18.68 -8.39 -5.17
CA ARG A 367 -19.14 -7.01 -5.00
C ARG A 367 -18.87 -6.49 -3.59
N GLU A 368 -19.21 -7.25 -2.56
CA GLU A 368 -18.92 -6.85 -1.17
C GLU A 368 -17.43 -6.67 -0.95
N PHE A 369 -16.61 -7.59 -1.46
CA PHE A 369 -15.16 -7.52 -1.41
C PHE A 369 -14.64 -6.22 -2.04
N ILE A 370 -14.98 -5.97 -3.31
CA ILE A 370 -14.50 -4.80 -4.06
C ILE A 370 -14.92 -3.52 -3.36
N LEU A 371 -16.20 -3.38 -3.03
CA LEU A 371 -16.72 -2.15 -2.43
C LEU A 371 -16.12 -1.89 -1.05
N GLY A 372 -16.08 -2.90 -0.17
CA GLY A 372 -15.56 -2.67 1.18
C GLY A 372 -14.06 -2.43 1.19
N VAL A 373 -13.27 -3.17 0.41
CA VAL A 373 -11.81 -2.99 0.35
C VAL A 373 -11.42 -1.66 -0.29
N MET A 374 -12.20 -1.17 -1.26
CA MET A 374 -11.91 0.08 -1.94
C MET A 374 -12.39 1.29 -1.12
N PHE A 375 -13.62 1.27 -0.60
CA PHE A 375 -14.24 2.46 0.00
C PHE A 375 -14.02 2.60 1.50
N VAL A 376 -13.91 1.50 2.28
CA VAL A 376 -13.68 1.63 3.73
C VAL A 376 -12.35 2.33 4.01
N PRO A 377 -11.22 1.91 3.39
CA PRO A 377 -9.96 2.57 3.64
C PRO A 377 -9.85 3.94 2.97
N THR A 378 -10.47 4.14 1.80
CA THR A 378 -10.57 5.48 1.18
C THR A 378 -11.29 6.45 2.11
N GLY A 379 -12.39 6.03 2.76
CA GLY A 379 -13.09 6.87 3.74
C GLY A 379 -12.21 7.27 4.93
N LEU A 380 -11.37 6.35 5.41
CA LEU A 380 -10.37 6.66 6.43
C LEU A 380 -9.34 7.66 5.91
N VAL A 381 -8.82 7.48 4.70
CA VAL A 381 -7.88 8.42 4.08
C VAL A 381 -8.50 9.82 3.99
N LEU A 382 -9.74 9.94 3.51
CA LEU A 382 -10.43 11.22 3.41
C LEU A 382 -10.54 11.94 4.76
N LEU A 383 -10.91 11.20 5.81
CA LEU A 383 -11.02 11.78 7.15
C LEU A 383 -9.66 12.08 7.77
N TRP A 384 -8.68 11.19 7.62
CA TRP A 384 -7.37 11.34 8.23
C TRP A 384 -6.58 12.44 7.53
N PHE A 385 -6.35 12.30 6.22
CA PHE A 385 -5.61 13.29 5.46
C PHE A 385 -6.33 14.64 5.44
N GLY A 386 -7.66 14.68 5.36
CA GLY A 386 -8.39 15.95 5.36
C GLY A 386 -8.44 16.66 6.71
N VAL A 387 -8.11 16.00 7.82
CA VAL A 387 -8.03 16.63 9.15
C VAL A 387 -6.59 17.01 9.51
N PHE A 388 -5.60 16.18 9.15
CA PHE A 388 -4.20 16.39 9.48
C PHE A 388 -3.44 17.24 8.46
N GLY A 389 -3.79 17.11 7.17
CA GLY A 389 -3.28 17.94 6.09
C GLY A 389 -4.07 19.22 5.98
#